data_AF-A0A3A6TET2-F1
#
_entry.id   AF-A0A3A6TET2-F1
#
_cell.length_a   1.000
_cell.length_b   1.000
_cell.length_c   1.000
_cell.angle_alpha   90.00
_cell.angle_beta   90.00
_cell.angle_gamma   90.00
#
_symmetry.space_group_name_H-M   'P 1'
#
loop_
_entity.id
_entity.type
_entity.pdbx_description
1 polymer ?
#
loop_
_entity_poly.entity_id
_entity_poly.type
_entity_poly.pdbx_seq_one_letter_code
_entity_poly.pdbx_strand_id
1 'polypeptide(L)'
;MSIPEPEKAPFTEKQGQYLTFIKMYTKVNKVPPAHTDFQEYFDVPPPTVNQMIKALENKGLIRKKPKTPRSIYVLALDELIPTLK
;
A
#
# COMPACT_ATOMS: atom_id res chain seq x y z
N MET A 1 1.15 2.52 26.87
CA MET A 1 1.40 1.92 25.55
C MET A 1 0.43 2.59 24.59
N SER A 2 0.80 3.79 24.12
CA SER A 2 -0.10 4.63 23.32
C SER A 2 0.02 4.22 21.86
N ILE A 3 -1.10 3.73 21.33
CA ILE A 3 -1.35 3.70 19.89
C ILE A 3 -1.28 5.17 19.45
N PRO A 4 -0.39 5.58 18.54
CA PRO A 4 -0.34 6.96 18.11
C PRO A 4 -1.67 7.33 17.44
N GLU A 5 -2.27 8.41 17.94
CA GLU A 5 -3.53 8.97 17.46
C GLU A 5 -3.44 9.31 15.95
N PRO A 6 -4.51 9.10 15.17
CA PRO A 6 -4.53 9.20 13.71
C PRO A 6 -4.28 10.61 13.12
N GLU A 7 -3.92 11.61 13.91
CA GLU A 7 -3.86 13.02 13.52
C GLU A 7 -2.64 13.43 12.67
N LYS A 8 -1.70 12.51 12.39
CA LYS A 8 -0.52 12.79 11.53
C LYS A 8 -0.16 11.70 10.52
N ALA A 9 -1.09 10.81 10.17
CA ALA A 9 -0.83 9.90 9.05
C ALA A 9 -0.87 10.70 7.73
N PRO A 10 0.19 10.70 6.89
CA PRO A 10 0.18 11.38 5.59
C PRO A 10 -0.78 10.72 4.56
N PHE A 11 -1.64 9.81 5.00
CA PHE A 11 -2.52 8.98 4.18
C PHE A 11 -3.89 8.77 4.83
N THR A 12 -4.88 8.51 3.98
CA THR A 12 -6.25 8.18 4.39
C THR A 12 -6.33 6.73 4.89
N GLU A 13 -7.42 6.36 5.57
CA GLU A 13 -7.64 4.96 6.01
C GLU A 13 -7.50 3.94 4.86
N LYS A 14 -8.13 4.19 3.71
CA LYS A 14 -8.01 3.33 2.53
C LYS A 14 -6.57 3.24 2.02
N GLN A 15 -5.83 4.33 2.05
CA GLN A 15 -4.41 4.34 1.66
C GLN A 15 -3.58 3.53 2.67
N GLY A 16 -3.86 3.65 3.97
CA GLY A 16 -3.24 2.83 5.02
C GLY A 16 -3.49 1.33 4.82
N GLN A 17 -4.71 0.94 4.44
CA GLN A 17 -5.03 -0.46 4.11
C GLN A 17 -4.20 -0.99 2.93
N TYR A 18 -4.03 -0.19 1.86
CA TYR A 18 -3.19 -0.56 0.72
C TYR A 18 -1.72 -0.72 1.11
N LEU A 19 -1.17 0.19 1.91
CA LEU A 19 0.20 0.08 2.41
C LEU A 19 0.40 -1.18 3.25
N THR A 20 -0.57 -1.46 4.12
CA THR A 20 -0.54 -2.64 4.99
C THR A 20 -0.64 -3.93 4.17
N PHE A 21 -1.52 -3.96 3.17
CA PHE A 21 -1.63 -5.08 2.25
C PHE A 21 -0.31 -5.35 1.53
N ILE A 22 0.36 -4.33 0.99
CA ILE A 22 1.66 -4.51 0.32
C ILE A 22 2.70 -5.11 1.27
N LYS A 23 2.76 -4.60 2.50
CA LYS A 23 3.70 -5.08 3.53
C LYS A 23 3.42 -6.53 3.91
N MET A 24 2.16 -6.87 4.16
CA MET A 24 1.75 -8.23 4.54
C MET A 24 1.95 -9.21 3.39
N TYR A 25 1.55 -8.83 2.18
CA TYR A 25 1.74 -9.63 0.97
C TYR A 25 3.23 -9.92 0.74
N THR A 26 4.09 -8.91 0.87
CA THR A 26 5.55 -9.09 0.75
C THR A 26 6.10 -9.98 1.87
N LYS A 27 5.59 -9.86 3.10
CA LYS A 27 5.99 -10.69 4.24
C LYS A 27 5.62 -12.17 4.04
N VAL A 28 4.43 -12.44 3.52
CA VAL A 28 3.90 -13.81 3.32
C VAL A 28 4.49 -14.43 2.07
N ASN A 29 4.43 -13.74 0.94
CA ASN A 29 4.79 -14.29 -0.38
C ASN A 29 6.26 -14.05 -0.75
N LYS A 30 7.00 -13.26 0.03
CA LYS A 30 8.39 -12.82 -0.26
C LYS A 30 8.56 -12.07 -1.58
N VAL A 31 7.45 -11.70 -2.23
CA VAL A 31 7.41 -10.94 -3.48
C VAL A 31 6.40 -9.80 -3.33
N PRO A 32 6.65 -8.63 -3.91
CA PRO A 32 5.69 -7.54 -3.89
C PRO A 32 4.45 -7.86 -4.74
N PRO A 33 3.27 -7.33 -4.37
CA PRO A 33 2.04 -7.54 -5.13
C PRO A 33 2.10 -6.86 -6.52
N ALA A 34 1.41 -7.46 -7.49
CA ALA A 34 1.08 -6.86 -8.77
C ALA A 34 -0.27 -6.15 -8.71
N HIS A 35 -0.63 -5.42 -9.77
CA HIS A 35 -1.94 -4.74 -9.85
C HIS A 35 -3.11 -5.71 -9.69
N THR A 36 -3.00 -6.91 -10.26
CA THR A 36 -4.02 -7.96 -10.16
C THR A 36 -4.26 -8.39 -8.72
N ASP A 37 -3.21 -8.53 -7.90
CA ASP A 37 -3.36 -8.91 -6.49
C ASP A 37 -4.19 -7.90 -5.69
N PHE A 38 -4.08 -6.60 -6.01
CA PHE A 38 -4.95 -5.58 -5.40
C PHE A 38 -6.39 -5.68 -5.89
N GLN A 39 -6.58 -5.98 -7.18
CA GLN A 39 -7.93 -6.16 -7.72
C GLN A 39 -8.64 -7.32 -7.05
N GLU A 40 -7.94 -8.45 -6.87
CA GLU A 40 -8.49 -9.64 -6.22
C GLU A 40 -8.74 -9.43 -4.73
N TYR A 41 -7.82 -8.75 -4.02
CA TYR A 41 -7.96 -8.54 -2.58
C TYR A 41 -8.99 -7.46 -2.21
N PHE A 42 -9.02 -6.34 -2.94
CA PHE A 42 -9.90 -5.22 -2.64
C PHE A 42 -11.21 -5.23 -3.44
N ASP A 43 -11.39 -6.18 -4.36
CA ASP A 43 -12.53 -6.29 -5.27
C ASP A 43 -12.81 -4.98 -6.03
N VAL A 44 -11.74 -4.39 -6.59
CA VAL A 44 -11.81 -3.10 -7.30
C VAL A 44 -11.37 -3.21 -8.74
N PRO A 45 -11.92 -2.37 -9.64
CA PRO A 45 -11.55 -2.42 -11.04
C PRO A 45 -10.12 -1.89 -11.26
N PRO A 46 -9.44 -2.32 -12.35
CA PRO A 46 -8.08 -1.90 -12.68
C PRO A 46 -7.82 -0.37 -12.63
N PRO A 47 -8.71 0.51 -13.14
CA PRO A 47 -8.49 1.95 -13.05
C PRO A 47 -8.41 2.47 -11.62
N THR A 48 -9.19 1.92 -10.69
CA THR A 48 -9.20 2.32 -9.28
C THR A 48 -7.89 1.95 -8.60
N VAL A 49 -7.37 0.74 -8.85
CA VAL A 49 -6.04 0.35 -8.35
C VAL A 49 -4.97 1.29 -8.89
N ASN A 50 -4.97 1.55 -10.20
CA ASN A 50 -3.96 2.43 -10.80
C ASN A 50 -4.02 3.86 -10.22
N GLN A 51 -5.22 4.40 -9.98
CA GLN A 51 -5.41 5.68 -9.31
C GLN A 51 -4.87 5.66 -7.87
N MET A 52 -5.18 4.61 -7.10
CA MET A 52 -4.71 4.48 -5.71
C MET A 52 -3.18 4.39 -5.65
N ILE A 53 -2.58 3.55 -6.49
CA ILE A 53 -1.12 3.41 -6.57
C ILE A 53 -0.47 4.72 -6.99
N LYS A 54 -1.02 5.47 -7.96
CA LYS A 54 -0.53 6.81 -8.31
C LYS A 54 -0.62 7.80 -7.15
N ALA A 55 -1.72 7.78 -6.39
CA ALA A 55 -1.89 8.65 -5.24
C ALA A 55 -0.86 8.35 -4.13
N LEU A 56 -0.60 7.07 -3.86
CA LEU A 56 0.42 6.63 -2.91
C LEU A 56 1.84 7.00 -3.38
N GLU A 57 2.13 6.87 -4.68
CA GLU A 57 3.41 7.24 -5.28
C GLU A 57 3.65 8.76 -5.22
N ASN A 58 2.63 9.56 -5.57
CA ASN A 58 2.69 11.03 -5.48
C ASN A 58 2.91 11.52 -4.05
N LYS A 59 2.43 10.77 -3.05
CA LYS A 59 2.67 11.04 -1.62
C LYS A 59 4.04 10.54 -1.12
N GLY A 60 4.83 9.88 -1.97
CA GLY A 60 6.11 9.29 -1.61
C GLY A 60 6.00 8.09 -0.66
N LEU A 61 4.82 7.49 -0.52
CA LEU A 61 4.56 6.38 0.40
C LEU A 61 4.93 5.03 -0.19
N ILE A 62 4.91 4.93 -1.52
CA ILE A 62 5.34 3.76 -2.27
C ILE A 62 6.26 4.17 -3.42
N ARG A 63 7.00 3.20 -3.92
CA ARG A 63 7.75 3.29 -5.16
C ARG A 63 7.33 2.16 -6.08
N LYS A 64 7.09 2.46 -7.35
CA LYS A 64 6.98 1.43 -8.38
C LYS A 64 7.94 1.66 -9.53
N LYS A 65 8.31 0.58 -10.23
CA LYS A 65 8.91 0.68 -11.56
C LYS A 65 7.81 0.65 -12.62
N PRO A 66 7.73 1.66 -13.52
CA PRO A 66 6.76 1.63 -14.60
C PRO A 66 6.98 0.40 -15.49
N LYS A 67 5.88 -0.15 -16.03
CA LYS A 67 5.85 -1.31 -16.93
C LYS A 67 6.46 -2.60 -16.36
N THR A 68 6.78 -2.65 -15.07
CA THR A 68 7.31 -3.85 -14.42
C THR A 68 6.28 -4.37 -13.42
N PRO A 69 5.69 -5.57 -13.64
CA PRO A 69 4.84 -6.20 -12.63
C PRO A 69 5.67 -6.52 -11.37
N ARG A 70 5.01 -6.64 -10.21
CA ARG A 70 5.67 -6.98 -8.93
C ARG A 70 6.88 -6.09 -8.64
N SER A 71 6.70 -4.78 -8.75
CA SER A 71 7.74 -3.80 -8.46
C SER A 71 7.25 -2.70 -7.53
N ILE A 72 6.17 -2.94 -6.79
CA ILE A 72 5.58 -1.99 -5.85
C ILE A 72 6.20 -2.22 -4.47
N TYR A 73 6.93 -1.24 -3.97
CA TYR A 73 7.59 -1.28 -2.67
C TYR A 73 7.03 -0.17 -1.79
N VAL A 74 6.75 -0.48 -0.53
CA VAL A 74 6.39 0.54 0.45
C VAL A 74 7.67 1.26 0.89
N LEU A 75 7.65 2.59 0.79
CA LEU A 75 8.70 3.47 1.30
C LEU A 75 8.32 4.11 2.64
N ALA A 76 7.04 4.02 3.03
CA ALA A 76 6.57 4.56 4.30
C ALA A 76 7.32 3.93 5.49
N LEU A 77 7.72 4.78 6.45
CA LEU A 77 8.37 4.36 7.69
C LEU A 77 7.49 3.34 8.40
N ASP A 78 8.08 2.22 8.83
CA ASP A 78 7.38 1.07 9.42
C ASP A 78 6.48 1.48 10.62
N GLU A 79 6.87 2.57 11.30
CA GLU A 79 6.18 3.18 12.44
C GLU A 79 4.85 3.87 12.09
N LEU A 80 4.63 4.27 10.84
CA LEU A 80 3.40 4.94 10.43
C LEU A 80 2.35 3.96 9.90
N ILE A 81 2.74 2.81 9.36
CA ILE A 81 1.80 1.89 8.70
C ILE A 81 0.92 1.25 9.77
N PRO A 82 -0.41 1.48 9.76
CA PRO A 82 -1.29 0.87 10.74
C PRO A 82 -1.27 -0.66 10.59
N THR A 83 -1.03 -1.39 11.67
CA THR A 83 -1.15 -2.84 11.65
C THR A 83 -2.62 -3.21 11.41
N LEU A 84 -2.89 -4.05 10.39
CA LEU A 84 -4.22 -4.62 10.16
C LEU A 84 -4.65 -5.33 11.47
N LYS A 85 -5.71 -4.80 12.12
CA LYS A 85 -6.37 -5.44 13.25
C LYS A 85 -7.31 -6.54 12.77
#